data_AF-A0A0W7YXG6-F1
#
_entry.id   AF-A0A0W7YXG6-F1
#
_cell.length_a   1.000
_cell.length_b   1.000
_cell.length_c   1.000
_cell.angle_alpha   90.00
_cell.angle_beta   90.00
_cell.angle_gamma   90.00
#
_symmetry.space_group_name_H-M   'P 1'
#
loop_
_entity.id
_entity.type
_entity.pdbx_description
1 polymer ?
#
loop_
_entity_poly.entity_id
_entity_poly.type
_entity_poly.pdbx_seq_one_letter_code
_entity_poly.pdbx_strand_id
1 'polypeptide(L)' 'MTQAELAQQAGLSRMTVQRLESNGLDPRLSTLQEMARVLEQDLVALPSHLRPAFEQWLAQQKH' A
#
# COMPACT_ATOMS: atom_id res chain seq x y z
N MET A 1 -8.99 -2.73 -11.90
CA MET A 1 -8.31 -3.98 -11.51
C MET A 1 -8.98 -4.53 -10.26
N THR A 2 -9.30 -5.83 -10.24
CA THR A 2 -9.81 -6.57 -9.08
C THR A 2 -8.67 -7.09 -8.21
N GLN A 3 -8.94 -7.49 -6.97
CA GLN A 3 -7.93 -8.11 -6.09
C GLN A 3 -7.30 -9.37 -6.70
N ALA A 4 -8.07 -10.14 -7.47
CA ALA A 4 -7.59 -11.36 -8.11
C ALA A 4 -6.62 -11.05 -9.26
N GLU A 5 -6.93 -10.03 -10.06
CA GLU A 5 -6.07 -9.54 -11.14
C GLU A 5 -4.77 -8.96 -10.58
N LEU A 6 -4.85 -8.14 -9.53
CA LEU A 6 -3.67 -7.59 -8.84
C LEU A 6 -2.78 -8.71 -8.29
N ALA A 7 -3.38 -9.67 -7.59
CA ALA A 7 -2.65 -10.82 -7.04
C ALA A 7 -1.92 -11.59 -8.15
N GLN A 8 -2.61 -11.87 -9.26
CA GLN A 8 -2.04 -12.62 -10.38
C GLN A 8 -0.89 -11.88 -11.06
N GLN A 9 -0.98 -10.55 -11.22
CA GLN A 9 0.09 -9.74 -11.83
C GLN A 9 1.27 -9.45 -10.88
N ALA A 10 1.02 -9.42 -9.58
CA ALA A 10 2.03 -9.20 -8.54
C ALA A 10 2.72 -10.49 -8.06
N GLY A 11 2.28 -11.66 -8.54
CA GLY A 11 2.79 -12.95 -8.04
C GLY A 11 2.39 -13.24 -6.59
N LEU A 12 1.24 -12.72 -6.15
CA LEU A 12 0.70 -12.86 -4.80
C LEU A 12 -0.55 -13.73 -4.78
N SER A 13 -0.97 -14.16 -3.59
CA SER A 13 -2.29 -14.78 -3.42
C SER A 13 -3.37 -13.70 -3.29
N ARG A 14 -4.60 -13.99 -3.76
CA ARG A 14 -5.76 -13.12 -3.54
C ARG A 14 -6.00 -12.83 -2.06
N MET A 15 -5.77 -13.83 -1.19
CA MET A 15 -5.88 -13.68 0.28
C MET A 15 -4.83 -12.70 0.84
N THR A 16 -3.61 -12.71 0.30
CA THR A 16 -2.55 -11.76 0.67
C THR A 16 -2.97 -10.32 0.35
N VAL A 17 -3.46 -10.09 -0.88
CA VAL A 17 -3.97 -8.77 -1.30
C VAL A 17 -5.12 -8.32 -0.40
N GLN A 18 -6.10 -9.20 -0.17
CA GLN A 18 -7.25 -8.90 0.69
C GLN A 18 -6.84 -8.51 2.12
N ARG A 19 -5.92 -9.26 2.74
CA ARG A 19 -5.44 -8.97 4.10
C ARG A 19 -4.65 -7.67 4.20
N LEU A 20 -3.92 -7.33 3.14
CA LEU A 20 -3.14 -6.11 3.06
C LEU A 20 -4.06 -4.88 2.96
N GLU A 21 -5.12 -4.97 2.17
CA GLU A 21 -6.15 -3.91 2.06
C GLU A 21 -7.00 -3.76 3.33
N SER A 22 -7.25 -4.83 4.08
CA SER A 22 -8.06 -4.79 5.29
C SER A 22 -7.27 -4.41 6.56
N ASN A 23 -6.06 -3.83 6.43
CA ASN A 23 -5.12 -3.53 7.53
C ASN A 23 -4.81 -4.72 8.45
N GLY A 24 -4.93 -5.96 7.94
CA GLY A 24 -4.84 -7.20 8.72
C GLY A 24 -3.48 -7.89 8.65
N LEU A 25 -2.46 -7.23 8.11
CA LEU A 25 -1.13 -7.80 7.87
C LEU A 25 -0.05 -6.74 8.08
N ASP A 26 1.09 -7.14 8.65
CA ASP A 26 2.37 -6.42 8.55
C ASP A 26 3.15 -7.02 7.37
N PRO A 27 3.04 -6.45 6.15
CA PRO A 27 3.64 -7.04 4.97
C PRO A 27 5.14 -6.79 4.91
N ARG A 28 5.86 -7.69 4.24
CA ARG A 28 7.24 -7.40 3.85
C ARG A 28 7.26 -6.22 2.87
N LEU A 29 8.30 -5.40 2.94
CA LEU A 29 8.49 -4.29 1.99
C LEU A 29 8.46 -4.77 0.53
N SER A 30 9.06 -5.93 0.24
CA SER A 30 9.03 -6.52 -1.10
C SER A 30 7.61 -6.83 -1.58
N THR A 31 6.71 -7.25 -0.69
CA THR A 31 5.30 -7.48 -1.04
C THR A 31 4.59 -6.19 -1.40
N LEU A 32 4.85 -5.10 -0.67
CA LEU A 32 4.32 -3.78 -1.01
C LEU A 32 4.85 -3.30 -2.35
N GLN A 33 6.15 -3.50 -2.62
CA GLN A 33 6.80 -3.11 -3.87
C GLN A 33 6.19 -3.80 -5.09
N GLU A 34 5.88 -5.10 -5.00
CA GLU A 34 5.23 -5.82 -6.11
C GLU A 34 3.82 -5.29 -6.41
N MET A 35 3.03 -4.97 -5.39
CA MET A 35 1.71 -4.36 -5.59
C MET A 35 1.82 -2.97 -6.19
N ALA A 36 2.74 -2.14 -5.69
CA ALA A 36 2.98 -0.80 -6.19
C ALA A 36 3.40 -0.79 -7.66
N ARG A 37 4.31 -1.71 -8.06
CA ARG A 37 4.73 -1.91 -9.45
C ARG A 37 3.55 -2.16 -10.38
N VAL A 38 2.62 -3.04 -10.00
CA VAL A 38 1.44 -3.37 -10.81
C VAL A 38 0.44 -2.22 -10.87
N LEU A 39 0.33 -1.45 -9.79
CA LEU A 39 -0.54 -0.27 -9.69
C LEU A 39 0.06 0.99 -10.32
N GLU A 40 1.26 0.92 -10.87
CA GLU A 40 2.01 2.06 -11.40
C GLU A 40 2.16 3.17 -10.33
N GLN A 41 2.42 2.78 -9.09
CA GLN A 41 2.61 3.68 -7.95
C GLN A 41 4.04 3.64 -7.43
N ASP A 42 4.49 4.78 -6.91
CA ASP A 42 5.74 4.88 -6.17
C ASP A 42 5.50 4.72 -4.67
N LEU A 43 6.35 3.92 -4.02
CA LEU A 43 6.39 3.84 -2.55
C LEU A 43 7.36 4.88 -1.99
N VAL A 44 6.85 5.73 -1.11
CA VAL A 44 7.64 6.73 -0.41
C VAL A 44 7.74 6.35 1.07
N ALA A 45 8.97 6.23 1.58
CA ALA A 45 9.22 6.06 2.99
C ALA A 45 9.08 7.40 3.73
N LEU A 46 8.28 7.43 4.79
CA LEU A 46 8.14 8.60 5.64
C LEU A 46 8.93 8.40 6.94
N PRO A 47 9.88 9.29 7.28
CA PRO A 47 10.51 9.29 8.61
C PRO A 47 9.44 9.36 9.70
N SER A 48 9.53 8.49 10.70
CA SER A 48 8.48 8.34 11.72
C SER A 48 8.15 9.64 12.47
N HIS A 49 9.16 10.47 12.72
CA HIS A 49 8.98 11.76 13.40
C HIS A 49 8.18 12.79 12.58
N LEU A 50 8.03 12.59 11.26
CA LEU A 50 7.23 13.46 10.39
C LEU A 50 5.76 12.99 10.27
N ARG A 51 5.41 11.82 10.80
CA ARG A 51 4.05 11.25 10.69
C ARG A 51 2.95 12.21 11.16
N PRO A 52 3.03 12.85 12.34
CA PRO A 52 1.97 13.76 12.80
C PRO A 52 1.78 14.96 11.87
N ALA A 53 2.89 15.57 11.42
CA ALA A 53 2.85 16.72 10.52
C ALA A 53 2.26 16.34 9.14
N PHE A 54 2.62 15.17 8.62
CA PHE A 54 2.11 14.65 7.36
C PHE A 54 0.60 14.36 7.41
N GLU A 55 0.12 13.73 8.49
CA GLU A 55 -1.31 13.45 8.69
C GLU A 55 -2.13 14.75 8.80
N GLN A 56 -1.59 15.76 9.49
CA GLN A 56 -2.23 17.09 9.58
C GLN A 56 -2.30 17.79 8.21
N TRP A 57 -1.22 17.72 7.42
CA TRP A 57 -1.21 18.24 6.06
C TRP A 57 -2.22 17.52 5.16
N LEU A 58 -2.28 16.19 5.18
CA LEU A 58 -3.25 15.40 4.40
C LEU A 58 -4.70 15.78 4.72
N ALA A 59 -5.03 16.03 5.99
CA ALA A 59 -6.38 16.44 6.39
C ALA A 59 -6.80 17.77 5.76
N GLN A 60 -5.86 18.69 5.53
CA GLN A 60 -6.12 20.01 4.93
C GLN A 60 -6.29 19.95 3.41
N GLN A 61 -5.75 18.92 2.75
CA GLN A 61 -5.81 18.75 1.29
C GLN A 61 -7.08 18.03 0.80
N LYS A 62 -7.90 17.49 1.70
CA LYS A 62 -9.14 16.77 1.35
C LYS A 62 -10.37 17.69 1.19
N HIS A 63 -10.15 18.97 0.91
CA HIS A 63 -11.16 19.98 0.59
C HIS A 63 -10.92 20.54 -0.82
#